data_AF-A0A832MAI4-F1
#
_entry.id   AF-A0A832MAI4-F1
#
_cell.length_a   1.000
_cell.length_b   1.000
_cell.length_c   1.000
_cell.angle_alpha   90.00
_cell.angle_beta   90.00
_cell.angle_gamma   90.00
#
_symmetry.space_group_name_H-M   'P 1'
#
loop_
_entity.id
_entity.type
_entity.pdbx_description
1 polymer ?
#
loop_
_entity_poly.entity_id
_entity_poly.type
_entity_poly.pdbx_seq_one_letter_code
_entity_poly.pdbx_strand_id
1 'polypeptide(L)'
;MPTSNETIEELASQEYKWGFTTNIEADEAPPGLNEDIIRFISAKKTEPQWLLDWRLKAFRHWLTMEEPKWPKVTYPPIDYQATKYFSAPKKKKQSMDEVDPELLKVYEKLGVPVHERAALLGVEEPKVAVDAVFDSVSVTTTFQKKLADLGIIFCGFSEAVHKHPELVKQYLGTVVPYSDNYFATLNSAVFTDGSFVYIPKGVRCPMELSTYFRINAKGTGQFERTLIIADEGAYVSYLEGCTAPQRDENQLHAAVVELIALKGATIKYSTVQNWYPGDPKTGKGGIYNFVTKRGKAMDNAKITWTQVETGSSITWKYPSCILQGDNSVGEFYSVALTNHFQQADTGTKMIHIGKNTKSTIVSKGISAGFGQNTYRGLVKILPRAENARNYTQCDSLLLGDKCGAHTSPYIEVKNRTGRVEHEASTSKIGEDQLFYLKTRGIALEDAINMIVSGFCKDVFRELPMEFAVEAQKLLGVSLEGSVG
;
A
#
# COMPACT_ATOMS: atom_id res chain seq x y z
N MET A 1 7.93 -40.58 23.56
CA MET A 1 8.40 -39.68 22.48
C MET A 1 7.17 -39.39 21.64
N PRO A 2 6.65 -38.15 21.64
CA PRO A 2 5.49 -37.82 20.82
C PRO A 2 5.93 -37.81 19.35
N THR A 3 5.10 -38.41 18.50
CA THR A 3 5.31 -38.60 17.06
C THR A 3 5.21 -37.26 16.32
N SER A 4 6.07 -37.08 15.31
CA SER A 4 6.23 -35.90 14.46
C SER A 4 4.97 -35.32 13.80
N ASN A 5 3.81 -35.95 13.94
CA ASN A 5 2.52 -35.45 13.45
C ASN A 5 1.83 -34.48 14.41
N GLU A 6 2.05 -34.61 15.74
CA GLU A 6 1.41 -33.73 16.74
C GLU A 6 1.97 -32.29 16.66
N THR A 7 3.25 -32.15 16.30
CA THR A 7 3.92 -30.84 16.20
C THR A 7 3.54 -30.06 14.94
N ILE A 8 3.13 -30.76 13.87
CA ILE A 8 2.72 -30.15 12.59
C ILE A 8 1.28 -29.62 12.68
N GLU A 9 0.38 -30.33 13.36
CA GLU A 9 -0.96 -29.82 13.65
C GLU A 9 -0.93 -28.64 14.64
N GLU A 10 -0.03 -28.63 15.63
CA GLU A 10 0.19 -27.49 16.54
C GLU A 10 0.79 -26.25 15.85
N LEU A 11 1.61 -26.44 14.80
CA LEU A 11 2.19 -25.34 14.01
C LEU A 11 1.22 -24.80 12.95
N ALA A 12 0.47 -25.67 12.26
CA ALA A 12 -0.58 -25.28 11.33
C ALA A 12 -1.82 -24.67 12.01
N SER A 13 -1.94 -24.85 13.33
CA SER A 13 -2.96 -24.21 14.18
C SER A 13 -2.46 -22.96 14.91
N GLN A 14 -1.25 -22.46 14.61
CA GLN A 14 -0.80 -21.19 15.19
C GLN A 14 -1.74 -20.05 14.77
N GLU A 15 -2.39 -19.47 15.77
CA GLU A 15 -3.26 -18.31 15.63
C GLU A 15 -2.47 -17.12 15.05
N TYR A 16 -3.14 -16.27 14.27
CA TYR A 16 -2.54 -15.08 13.67
C TYR A 16 -1.90 -14.20 14.76
N LYS A 17 -0.56 -14.21 14.82
CA LYS A 17 0.26 -13.62 15.88
C LYS A 17 0.03 -12.11 16.09
N TRP A 18 -0.42 -11.42 15.06
CA TRP A 18 -0.70 -9.98 15.06
C TRP A 18 -2.16 -9.62 15.38
N GLY A 19 -2.98 -10.62 15.75
CA GLY A 19 -4.43 -10.51 15.85
C GLY A 19 -5.00 -9.79 17.07
N PHE A 20 -4.16 -9.24 17.93
CA PHE A 20 -4.59 -8.68 19.21
C PHE A 20 -5.35 -7.35 19.04
N THR A 21 -6.39 -7.17 19.86
CA THR A 21 -7.26 -5.99 19.85
C THR A 21 -6.98 -5.10 21.05
N THR A 22 -7.08 -3.78 20.89
CA THR A 22 -6.90 -2.80 21.97
C THR A 22 -8.19 -2.03 22.21
N ASN A 23 -8.65 -1.94 23.46
CA ASN A 23 -9.89 -1.24 23.84
C ASN A 23 -9.58 0.24 24.14
N ILE A 24 -9.62 1.08 23.10
CA ILE A 24 -9.47 2.54 23.23
C ILE A 24 -10.85 3.19 23.05
N GLU A 25 -11.25 4.08 23.95
CA GLU A 25 -12.50 4.85 23.78
C GLU A 25 -12.39 5.79 22.56
N ALA A 26 -13.34 5.67 21.62
CA ALA A 26 -13.41 6.48 20.41
C ALA A 26 -14.66 7.38 20.33
N ASP A 27 -14.51 8.53 19.68
CA ASP A 27 -15.59 9.39 19.17
C ASP A 27 -15.89 8.94 17.73
N GLU A 28 -17.11 8.49 17.48
CA GLU A 28 -17.48 7.78 16.24
C GLU A 28 -18.66 8.46 15.55
N ALA A 29 -18.67 8.48 14.22
CA ALA A 29 -19.87 8.79 13.47
C ALA A 29 -20.87 7.62 13.56
N PRO A 30 -22.20 7.90 13.50
CA PRO A 30 -23.17 6.82 13.37
C PRO A 30 -22.94 6.04 12.06
N PRO A 31 -23.26 4.74 12.02
CA PRO A 31 -23.22 3.97 10.79
C PRO A 31 -24.11 4.60 9.71
N GLY A 32 -23.65 4.56 8.47
CA GLY A 32 -24.39 5.09 7.34
C GLY A 32 -23.53 5.97 6.43
N LEU A 33 -23.94 6.08 5.18
CA LEU A 33 -23.33 7.00 4.23
C LEU A 33 -24.40 7.91 3.63
N ASN A 34 -24.37 9.19 4.03
CA ASN A 34 -25.23 10.25 3.54
C ASN A 34 -24.52 11.62 3.62
N GLU A 35 -25.17 12.70 3.14
CA GLU A 35 -24.59 14.05 3.19
C GLU A 35 -24.33 14.54 4.64
N ASP A 36 -25.13 14.12 5.62
CA ASP A 36 -24.98 14.54 7.01
C ASP A 36 -23.72 13.95 7.64
N ILE A 37 -23.36 12.71 7.32
CA ILE A 37 -22.10 12.08 7.73
C ILE A 37 -20.90 12.83 7.14
N ILE A 38 -20.99 13.25 5.88
CA ILE A 38 -19.92 14.03 5.23
C ILE A 38 -19.77 15.39 5.90
N ARG A 39 -20.88 16.07 6.19
CA ARG A 39 -20.87 17.34 6.95
C ARG A 39 -20.33 17.14 8.36
N PHE A 40 -20.65 16.03 9.01
CA PHE A 40 -20.14 15.66 10.33
C PHE A 40 -18.62 15.49 10.31
N ILE A 41 -18.08 14.71 9.36
CA ILE A 41 -16.62 14.51 9.18
C ILE A 41 -15.93 15.87 9.00
N SER A 42 -16.46 16.67 8.08
CA SER A 42 -15.90 17.98 7.73
C SER A 42 -15.93 18.95 8.92
N ALA A 43 -17.03 18.99 9.68
CA ALA A 43 -17.16 19.81 10.88
C ALA A 43 -16.22 19.36 12.00
N LYS A 44 -16.10 18.04 12.25
CA LYS A 44 -15.18 17.48 13.25
C LYS A 44 -13.71 17.78 12.96
N LYS A 45 -13.34 17.82 11.68
CA LYS A 45 -11.99 18.16 11.22
C LYS A 45 -11.81 19.66 10.98
N THR A 46 -12.84 20.48 11.20
CA THR A 46 -12.85 21.94 11.00
C THR A 46 -12.41 22.35 9.60
N GLU A 47 -12.83 21.62 8.58
CA GLU A 47 -12.35 21.82 7.21
C GLU A 47 -12.88 23.12 6.57
N PRO A 48 -12.12 23.70 5.62
CA PRO A 48 -12.58 24.84 4.84
C PRO A 48 -13.73 24.47 3.90
N GLN A 49 -14.61 25.43 3.60
CA GLN A 49 -15.82 25.22 2.80
C GLN A 49 -15.55 24.56 1.44
N TRP A 50 -14.45 24.91 0.77
CA TRP A 50 -14.12 24.35 -0.54
C TRP A 50 -13.88 22.83 -0.49
N LEU A 51 -13.39 22.30 0.64
CA LEU A 51 -13.15 20.88 0.82
C LEU A 51 -14.45 20.13 1.10
N LEU A 52 -15.34 20.73 1.90
CA LEU A 52 -16.70 20.23 2.09
C LEU A 52 -17.47 20.14 0.77
N ASP A 53 -17.41 21.20 -0.05
CA ASP A 53 -18.06 21.23 -1.37
C ASP A 53 -17.50 20.14 -2.29
N TRP A 54 -16.19 19.91 -2.24
CA TRP A 54 -15.53 18.83 -2.98
C TRP A 54 -16.03 17.45 -2.54
N ARG A 55 -16.10 17.19 -1.23
CA ARG A 55 -16.62 15.92 -0.67
C ARG A 55 -18.08 15.66 -1.05
N LEU A 56 -18.94 16.68 -0.90
CA LEU A 56 -20.36 16.57 -1.27
C LEU A 56 -20.54 16.32 -2.77
N LYS A 57 -19.72 16.98 -3.60
CA LYS A 57 -19.70 16.73 -5.04
C LYS A 57 -19.28 15.30 -5.37
N ALA A 58 -18.26 14.79 -4.70
CA ALA A 58 -17.81 13.40 -4.85
C ALA A 58 -18.91 12.41 -4.48
N PHE A 59 -19.58 12.61 -3.34
CA PHE A 59 -20.67 11.75 -2.89
C PHE A 59 -21.85 11.73 -3.86
N ARG A 60 -22.31 12.90 -4.31
CA ARG A 60 -23.39 13.00 -5.30
C ARG A 60 -23.04 12.31 -6.60
N HIS A 61 -21.79 12.40 -7.04
CA HIS A 61 -21.33 11.68 -8.22
C HIS A 61 -21.28 10.17 -7.98
N TRP A 62 -20.78 9.73 -6.82
CA TRP A 62 -20.71 8.32 -6.45
C TRP A 62 -22.07 7.63 -6.51
N LEU A 63 -23.14 8.30 -6.05
CA LEU A 63 -24.52 7.80 -6.15
C LEU A 63 -25.00 7.53 -7.59
N THR A 64 -24.35 8.12 -8.60
CA THR A 64 -24.66 7.91 -10.03
C THR A 64 -23.83 6.79 -10.66
N MET A 65 -22.86 6.24 -9.94
CA MET A 65 -21.93 5.24 -10.45
C MET A 65 -22.41 3.82 -10.12
N GLU A 66 -22.03 2.87 -10.96
CA GLU A 66 -22.21 1.45 -10.69
C GLU A 66 -20.91 0.83 -10.19
N GLU A 67 -21.01 -0.07 -9.21
CA GLU A 67 -19.86 -0.79 -8.68
C GLU A 67 -19.27 -1.75 -9.74
N PRO A 68 -17.97 -1.65 -10.06
CA PRO A 68 -17.36 -2.43 -11.14
C PRO A 68 -17.21 -3.93 -10.80
N LYS A 69 -17.68 -4.81 -11.70
CA LYS A 69 -17.65 -6.28 -11.56
C LYS A 69 -16.68 -7.02 -12.49
N TRP A 70 -15.84 -6.28 -13.20
CA TRP A 70 -14.88 -6.84 -14.16
C TRP A 70 -13.59 -7.46 -13.56
N PRO A 71 -13.10 -7.13 -12.34
CA PRO A 71 -11.84 -7.71 -11.87
C PRO A 71 -12.01 -9.21 -11.60
N LYS A 72 -10.90 -9.96 -11.64
CA LYS A 72 -10.90 -11.40 -11.36
C LYS A 72 -10.88 -11.67 -9.86
N VAL A 73 -11.88 -11.14 -9.15
CA VAL A 73 -12.08 -11.33 -7.70
C VAL A 73 -13.57 -11.46 -7.42
N THR A 74 -13.92 -12.25 -6.40
CA THR A 74 -15.31 -12.46 -5.96
C THR A 74 -15.43 -12.13 -4.48
N TYR A 75 -16.35 -11.23 -4.14
CA TYR A 75 -16.75 -10.89 -2.78
C TYR A 75 -18.27 -10.70 -2.67
N PRO A 76 -18.85 -10.90 -1.47
CA PRO A 76 -20.21 -10.47 -1.18
C PRO A 76 -20.36 -8.95 -1.35
N PRO A 77 -21.55 -8.45 -1.71
CA PRO A 77 -21.82 -7.02 -1.78
C PRO A 77 -21.44 -6.30 -0.47
N ILE A 78 -20.82 -5.13 -0.60
CA ILE A 78 -20.42 -4.31 0.55
C ILE A 78 -21.64 -3.52 1.03
N ASP A 79 -21.98 -3.64 2.32
CA ASP A 79 -22.99 -2.79 2.96
C ASP A 79 -22.36 -1.46 3.41
N TYR A 80 -22.43 -0.47 2.52
CA TYR A 80 -21.98 0.89 2.79
C TYR A 80 -22.77 1.58 3.92
N GLN A 81 -24.00 1.16 4.21
CA GLN A 81 -24.81 1.78 5.27
C GLN A 81 -24.51 1.18 6.65
N ALA A 82 -23.97 -0.03 6.72
CA ALA A 82 -23.50 -0.63 7.97
C ALA A 82 -22.12 -0.11 8.42
N THR A 83 -21.38 0.57 7.52
CA THR A 83 -20.01 1.03 7.77
C THR A 83 -19.98 2.33 8.57
N LYS A 84 -19.05 2.44 9.51
CA LYS A 84 -18.69 3.72 10.16
C LYS A 84 -17.56 4.39 9.38
N TYR A 85 -17.76 5.65 9.00
CA TYR A 85 -16.81 6.42 8.19
C TYR A 85 -15.91 7.35 8.99
N PHE A 86 -16.11 7.44 10.31
CA PHE A 86 -15.27 8.23 11.20
C PHE A 86 -15.18 7.53 12.56
N SER A 87 -13.95 7.39 13.04
CA SER A 87 -13.63 7.02 14.41
C SER A 87 -12.36 7.78 14.77
N ALA A 88 -12.30 8.37 15.96
CA ALA A 88 -11.10 9.02 16.47
C ALA A 88 -10.98 8.74 17.98
N PRO A 89 -9.79 8.46 18.52
CA PRO A 89 -9.63 8.26 19.96
C PRO A 89 -10.03 9.53 20.74
N LYS A 90 -10.81 9.38 21.82
CA LYS A 90 -11.38 10.52 22.59
C LYS A 90 -10.35 11.44 23.25
N LYS A 91 -9.09 11.03 23.36
CA LYS A 91 -8.00 11.86 23.92
C LYS A 91 -6.98 12.21 22.84
N LYS A 92 -7.01 13.45 22.33
CA LYS A 92 -5.84 14.07 21.66
C LYS A 92 -4.82 14.39 22.74
N LYS A 93 -3.74 13.61 22.82
CA LYS A 93 -2.63 13.90 23.74
C LYS A 93 -1.52 14.63 22.99
N GLN A 94 -1.01 15.71 23.57
CA GLN A 94 -0.12 16.67 22.90
C GLN A 94 1.37 16.41 23.14
N SER A 95 1.74 15.38 23.91
CA SER A 95 3.15 14.99 24.10
C SER A 95 3.33 13.47 24.25
N MET A 96 4.56 13.01 24.00
CA MET A 96 4.95 11.60 23.98
C MET A 96 4.93 10.93 25.37
N ASP A 97 5.11 11.71 26.43
CA ASP A 97 5.04 11.24 27.85
C ASP A 97 3.64 10.82 28.27
N GLU A 98 2.65 11.14 27.42
CA GLU A 98 1.25 10.92 27.66
C GLU A 98 0.69 9.75 26.83
N VAL A 99 1.47 9.14 25.93
CA VAL A 99 1.01 7.99 25.13
C VAL A 99 0.55 6.86 26.05
N ASP A 100 -0.62 6.28 25.75
CA ASP A 100 -1.18 5.19 26.55
C ASP A 100 -0.16 4.02 26.65
N PRO A 101 0.16 3.53 27.86
CA PRO A 101 1.04 2.37 28.04
C PRO A 101 0.59 1.15 27.23
N GLU A 102 -0.71 1.01 26.93
CA GLU A 102 -1.18 -0.02 26.00
C GLU A 102 -0.72 0.20 24.57
N LEU A 103 -0.76 1.44 24.05
CA LEU A 103 -0.29 1.77 22.69
C LEU A 103 1.22 1.50 22.54
N LEU A 104 2.01 1.80 23.58
CA LEU A 104 3.45 1.48 23.61
C LEU A 104 3.71 -0.03 23.63
N LYS A 105 2.98 -0.79 24.45
CA LYS A 105 3.04 -2.27 24.47
C LYS A 105 2.61 -2.90 23.15
N VAL A 106 1.70 -2.25 22.43
CA VAL A 106 1.30 -2.64 21.07
C VAL A 106 2.48 -2.48 20.11
N TYR A 107 3.18 -1.35 20.11
CA TYR A 107 4.37 -1.15 19.27
C TYR A 107 5.48 -2.16 19.61
N GLU A 108 5.67 -2.48 20.89
CA GLU A 108 6.61 -3.51 21.33
C GLU A 108 6.23 -4.90 20.82
N LYS A 109 4.94 -5.26 20.88
CA LYS A 109 4.46 -6.54 20.35
C LYS A 109 4.65 -6.60 18.84
N LEU A 110 4.29 -5.53 18.10
CA LEU A 110 4.34 -5.40 16.63
C LEU A 110 5.72 -5.61 16.00
N GLY A 111 6.78 -5.70 16.80
CA GLY A 111 8.13 -5.93 16.28
C GLY A 111 8.68 -4.75 15.47
N VAL A 112 8.08 -3.56 15.61
CA VAL A 112 8.61 -2.31 15.04
C VAL A 112 10.08 -2.19 15.47
N PRO A 113 11.02 -2.02 14.53
CA PRO A 113 12.45 -2.16 14.82
C PRO A 113 12.90 -1.35 16.03
N VAL A 114 13.66 -2.00 16.91
CA VAL A 114 14.22 -1.44 18.15
C VAL A 114 15.05 -0.17 17.90
N HIS A 115 15.52 0.05 16.67
CA HIS A 115 16.25 1.25 16.24
C HIS A 115 15.35 2.50 16.09
N GLU A 116 14.03 2.34 15.95
CA GLU A 116 13.07 3.44 16.03
C GLU A 116 12.75 3.80 17.49
N ARG A 117 13.05 2.91 18.45
CA ARG A 117 12.96 3.24 19.90
C ARG A 117 14.01 4.26 20.31
N ALA A 118 15.18 4.29 19.65
CA ALA A 118 16.21 5.30 19.86
C ALA A 118 15.69 6.72 19.55
N ALA A 119 14.89 6.85 18.48
CA ALA A 119 14.19 8.08 18.10
C ALA A 119 13.15 8.51 19.15
N LEU A 120 12.42 7.52 19.66
CA LEU A 120 11.31 7.68 20.60
C LEU A 120 11.78 7.85 22.05
N LEU A 121 13.01 7.42 22.39
CA LEU A 121 13.60 7.46 23.73
C LEU A 121 14.81 8.41 23.83
N GLY A 122 15.19 9.09 22.74
CA GLY A 122 16.26 10.11 22.73
C GLY A 122 17.68 9.55 22.87
N VAL A 123 17.91 8.27 22.55
CA VAL A 123 19.22 7.62 22.68
C VAL A 123 19.58 6.95 21.35
N GLU A 124 20.46 7.60 20.58
CA GLU A 124 20.92 7.35 19.19
C GLU A 124 20.13 8.05 18.06
N GLU A 125 20.85 8.65 17.09
CA GLU A 125 20.29 9.38 15.94
C GLU A 125 19.75 8.41 14.86
N PRO A 126 18.43 8.27 14.69
CA PRO A 126 17.83 7.49 13.61
C PRO A 126 17.77 8.31 12.31
N LYS A 127 17.84 7.60 11.17
CA LYS A 127 17.81 8.18 9.81
C LYS A 127 16.44 8.08 9.12
N VAL A 128 15.35 7.94 9.88
CA VAL A 128 13.99 7.77 9.36
C VAL A 128 13.03 8.68 10.12
N ALA A 129 12.21 9.46 9.40
CA ALA A 129 11.11 10.22 9.99
C ALA A 129 9.83 9.42 9.90
N VAL A 130 9.15 9.22 11.04
CA VAL A 130 7.97 8.35 11.14
C VAL A 130 6.74 9.18 11.50
N ASP A 131 5.66 8.99 10.75
CA ASP A 131 4.31 9.43 11.09
C ASP A 131 3.41 8.22 11.34
N ALA A 132 3.00 8.02 12.61
CA ALA A 132 2.17 6.88 12.99
C ALA A 132 0.68 7.25 12.91
N VAL A 133 -0.10 6.53 12.10
CA VAL A 133 -1.54 6.78 11.92
C VAL A 133 -2.35 5.65 12.55
N PHE A 134 -3.24 6.00 13.49
CA PHE A 134 -4.07 5.05 14.23
C PHE A 134 -5.55 5.39 14.05
N ASP A 135 -6.36 4.42 13.62
CA ASP A 135 -7.81 4.57 13.45
C ASP A 135 -8.23 5.84 12.69
N SER A 136 -7.46 6.23 11.67
CA SER A 136 -7.67 7.44 10.84
C SER A 136 -7.21 8.79 11.44
N VAL A 137 -6.26 8.80 12.38
CA VAL A 137 -5.62 10.04 12.86
C VAL A 137 -4.10 9.86 12.97
N SER A 138 -3.33 10.84 12.46
CA SER A 138 -1.88 10.94 12.72
C SER A 138 -1.60 11.23 14.21
N VAL A 139 -0.74 10.43 14.84
CA VAL A 139 -0.45 10.41 16.28
C VAL A 139 0.85 11.12 16.63
N THR A 140 1.92 10.94 15.85
CA THR A 140 3.25 11.53 16.13
C THR A 140 4.07 11.65 14.85
N THR A 141 4.65 12.82 14.57
CA THR A 141 5.69 13.00 13.53
C THR A 141 7.05 13.27 14.18
N THR A 142 8.03 12.38 14.00
CA THR A 142 9.41 12.61 14.46
C THR A 142 10.17 13.51 13.47
N PHE A 143 11.17 14.27 13.94
CA PHE A 143 12.05 15.14 13.11
C PHE A 143 11.42 16.35 12.41
N GLN A 144 10.19 16.78 12.79
CA GLN A 144 9.53 17.96 12.21
C GLN A 144 10.44 19.19 12.11
N LYS A 145 11.24 19.49 13.13
CA LYS A 145 12.14 20.66 13.13
C LYS A 145 13.24 20.55 12.08
N LYS A 146 13.93 19.41 11.97
CA LYS A 146 15.01 19.19 10.98
C LYS A 146 14.47 19.22 9.55
N LEU A 147 13.25 18.70 9.32
CA LEU A 147 12.59 18.74 8.01
C LEU A 147 12.13 20.16 7.65
N ALA A 148 11.56 20.88 8.62
CA ALA A 148 11.12 22.27 8.43
C ALA A 148 12.29 23.22 8.12
N ASP A 149 13.47 23.01 8.70
CA ASP A 149 14.69 23.79 8.39
C ASP A 149 15.10 23.67 6.91
N LEU A 150 14.75 22.56 6.25
CA LEU A 150 14.97 22.32 4.81
C LEU A 150 13.75 22.70 3.95
N GLY A 151 12.70 23.27 4.55
CA GLY A 151 11.43 23.59 3.89
C GLY A 151 10.59 22.37 3.52
N ILE A 152 10.93 21.18 4.02
CA ILE A 152 10.16 19.95 3.80
C ILE A 152 8.93 19.96 4.70
N ILE A 153 7.77 19.72 4.11
CA ILE A 153 6.50 19.55 4.84
C ILE A 153 6.19 18.06 4.87
N PHE A 154 6.12 17.48 6.06
CA PHE A 154 5.64 16.12 6.29
C PHE A 154 4.72 16.13 7.51
N CYS A 155 3.43 15.92 7.27
CA CYS A 155 2.39 15.95 8.31
C CYS A 155 1.14 15.20 7.86
N GLY A 156 0.19 15.01 8.78
CA GLY A 156 -1.12 14.46 8.45
C GLY A 156 -1.89 15.33 7.45
N PHE A 157 -2.70 14.72 6.60
CA PHE A 157 -3.47 15.42 5.57
C PHE A 157 -4.38 16.49 6.19
N SER A 158 -5.02 16.18 7.31
CA SER A 158 -5.86 17.13 8.05
C SER A 158 -5.06 18.37 8.46
N GLU A 159 -3.82 18.21 8.92
CA GLU A 159 -2.95 19.31 9.32
C GLU A 159 -2.52 20.17 8.12
N ALA A 160 -2.21 19.54 6.99
CA ALA A 160 -1.86 20.23 5.76
C ALA A 160 -3.01 21.11 5.23
N VAL A 161 -4.26 20.66 5.36
CA VAL A 161 -5.45 21.47 4.99
C VAL A 161 -5.52 22.76 5.81
N HIS A 162 -5.11 22.74 7.08
CA HIS A 162 -5.12 23.91 7.97
C HIS A 162 -3.90 24.81 7.78
N LYS A 163 -2.69 24.23 7.74
CA LYS A 163 -1.44 24.98 7.69
C LYS A 163 -1.04 25.41 6.28
N HIS A 164 -1.43 24.64 5.26
CA HIS A 164 -1.03 24.81 3.87
C HIS A 164 -2.22 24.67 2.88
N PRO A 165 -3.36 25.35 3.11
CA PRO A 165 -4.58 25.17 2.32
C PRO A 165 -4.39 25.42 0.82
N GLU A 166 -3.59 26.41 0.45
CA GLU A 166 -3.34 26.76 -0.95
C GLU A 166 -2.58 25.66 -1.71
N LEU A 167 -1.57 25.05 -1.07
CA LEU A 167 -0.83 23.93 -1.66
C LEU A 167 -1.71 22.70 -1.81
N VAL A 168 -2.49 22.35 -0.78
CA VAL A 168 -3.41 21.20 -0.86
C VAL A 168 -4.43 21.44 -1.97
N LYS A 169 -5.07 22.62 -2.00
CA LYS A 169 -6.07 22.96 -3.01
C LYS A 169 -5.51 22.98 -4.44
N GLN A 170 -4.24 23.35 -4.61
CA GLN A 170 -3.57 23.36 -5.92
C GLN A 170 -3.38 21.95 -6.48
N TYR A 171 -3.06 20.96 -5.64
CA TYR A 171 -2.64 19.63 -6.10
C TYR A 171 -3.66 18.51 -5.87
N LEU A 172 -4.57 18.66 -4.91
CA LEU A 172 -5.57 17.64 -4.57
C LEU A 172 -6.46 17.31 -5.79
N GLY A 173 -6.51 16.04 -6.15
CA GLY A 173 -7.33 15.55 -7.25
C GLY A 173 -6.79 15.88 -8.65
N THR A 174 -5.56 16.41 -8.76
CA THR A 174 -4.93 16.70 -10.06
C THR A 174 -4.43 15.44 -10.76
N VAL A 175 -4.21 14.35 -10.01
CA VAL A 175 -3.75 13.06 -10.54
C VAL A 175 -4.86 12.02 -10.44
N VAL A 176 -5.54 11.95 -9.31
CA VAL A 176 -6.71 11.09 -9.07
C VAL A 176 -7.92 11.98 -8.76
N PRO A 177 -8.65 12.45 -9.79
CA PRO A 177 -9.80 13.32 -9.58
C PRO A 177 -10.90 12.61 -8.78
N TYR A 178 -11.81 13.39 -8.19
CA TYR A 178 -12.94 12.84 -7.44
C TYR A 178 -13.84 11.94 -8.28
N SER A 179 -13.80 12.02 -9.61
CA SER A 179 -14.61 11.22 -10.55
C SER A 179 -13.82 10.09 -11.21
N ASP A 180 -12.67 9.68 -10.65
CA ASP A 180 -11.76 8.73 -11.31
C ASP A 180 -12.36 7.33 -11.48
N ASN A 181 -12.76 6.73 -10.36
CA ASN A 181 -13.38 5.41 -10.31
C ASN A 181 -14.25 5.29 -9.06
N TYR A 182 -15.03 4.21 -8.97
CA TYR A 182 -16.02 4.03 -7.90
C TYR A 182 -15.43 4.19 -6.49
N PHE A 183 -14.32 3.50 -6.17
CA PHE A 183 -13.71 3.53 -4.85
C PHE A 183 -12.90 4.81 -4.60
N ALA A 184 -12.29 5.41 -5.62
CA ALA A 184 -11.64 6.72 -5.50
C ALA A 184 -12.66 7.86 -5.27
N THR A 185 -13.84 7.76 -5.87
CA THR A 185 -14.96 8.69 -5.66
C THR A 185 -15.50 8.57 -4.24
N LEU A 186 -15.72 7.33 -3.77
CA LEU A 186 -16.08 7.05 -2.37
C LEU A 186 -15.05 7.63 -1.41
N ASN A 187 -13.76 7.31 -1.62
CA ASN A 187 -12.66 7.85 -0.82
C ASN A 187 -12.70 9.38 -0.78
N SER A 188 -12.85 10.04 -1.93
CA SER A 188 -12.87 11.52 -2.02
C SER A 188 -14.03 12.15 -1.22
N ALA A 189 -15.13 11.42 -1.00
CA ALA A 189 -16.22 11.88 -0.14
C ALA A 189 -15.90 11.73 1.35
N VAL A 190 -15.34 10.59 1.75
CA VAL A 190 -15.33 10.16 3.17
C VAL A 190 -13.96 10.07 3.83
N PHE A 191 -12.84 10.26 3.09
CA PHE A 191 -11.50 10.14 3.67
C PHE A 191 -11.35 11.05 4.89
N THR A 192 -10.78 10.54 5.97
CA THR A 192 -10.74 11.25 7.26
C THR A 192 -9.34 11.75 7.60
N ASP A 193 -8.30 11.10 7.07
CA ASP A 193 -6.92 11.53 7.20
C ASP A 193 -6.04 10.88 6.12
N GLY A 194 -4.72 10.99 6.27
CA GLY A 194 -3.71 10.44 5.37
C GLY A 194 -2.45 11.26 5.54
N SER A 195 -1.57 11.27 4.53
CA SER A 195 -0.28 11.93 4.66
C SER A 195 -0.08 12.98 3.58
N PHE A 196 0.48 14.12 3.96
CA PHE A 196 0.86 15.18 3.04
C PHE A 196 2.37 15.39 3.09
N VAL A 197 2.99 15.31 1.91
CA VAL A 197 4.43 15.53 1.75
C VAL A 197 4.66 16.56 0.66
N TYR A 198 5.41 17.61 0.98
CA TYR A 198 5.91 18.56 -0.01
C TYR A 198 7.43 18.72 0.17
N ILE A 199 8.17 18.51 -0.93
CA ILE A 199 9.62 18.70 -0.97
C ILE A 199 9.92 19.90 -1.87
N PRO A 200 10.58 20.95 -1.35
CA PRO A 200 10.83 22.17 -2.10
C PRO A 200 11.89 21.98 -3.19
N LYS A 201 11.95 22.96 -4.09
CA LYS A 201 12.83 22.95 -5.27
C LYS A 201 14.30 22.71 -4.91
N GLY A 202 14.91 21.75 -5.61
CA GLY A 202 16.32 21.39 -5.47
C GLY A 202 16.68 20.66 -4.17
N VAL A 203 15.72 20.39 -3.30
CA VAL A 203 15.99 19.73 -2.02
C VAL A 203 15.93 18.22 -2.16
N ARG A 204 17.01 17.56 -1.72
CA ARG A 204 17.03 16.12 -1.50
C ARG A 204 16.69 15.84 -0.04
N CYS A 205 15.58 15.15 0.20
CA CYS A 205 15.21 14.72 1.55
C CYS A 205 16.38 13.92 2.16
N PRO A 206 16.88 14.30 3.36
CA PRO A 206 18.08 13.69 3.94
C PRO A 206 17.82 12.29 4.52
N MET A 207 16.55 11.91 4.64
CA MET A 207 16.08 10.68 5.26
C MET A 207 14.88 10.12 4.51
N GLU A 208 14.58 8.86 4.80
CA GLU A 208 13.36 8.19 4.36
C GLU A 208 12.18 8.73 5.19
N LEU A 209 11.08 9.05 4.53
CA LEU A 209 9.82 9.38 5.21
C LEU A 209 8.99 8.10 5.31
N SER A 210 8.51 7.77 6.49
CA SER A 210 7.74 6.54 6.74
C SER A 210 6.41 6.85 7.40
N THR A 211 5.38 6.17 6.96
CA THR A 211 4.05 6.20 7.59
C THR A 211 3.63 4.80 7.93
N TYR A 212 3.14 4.61 9.16
CA TYR A 212 2.65 3.31 9.62
C TYR A 212 1.17 3.40 9.97
N PHE A 213 0.34 2.68 9.22
CA PHE A 213 -1.10 2.62 9.39
C PHE A 213 -1.49 1.37 10.17
N ARG A 214 -2.29 1.55 11.23
CA ARG A 214 -2.93 0.44 11.96
C ARG A 214 -4.43 0.65 12.09
N ILE A 215 -5.18 -0.36 11.68
CA ILE A 215 -6.64 -0.45 11.92
C ILE A 215 -6.86 -1.08 13.30
N ASN A 216 -7.67 -0.51 14.16
CA ASN A 216 -7.99 -1.09 15.48
C ASN A 216 -9.50 -1.04 15.79
N ALA A 217 -10.22 -0.01 15.36
CA ALA A 217 -11.67 0.13 15.57
C ALA A 217 -12.49 -0.95 14.81
N LYS A 218 -13.59 -1.41 15.44
CA LYS A 218 -14.53 -2.40 14.86
C LYS A 218 -15.55 -1.69 13.94
N GLY A 219 -15.87 -2.30 12.79
CA GLY A 219 -16.90 -1.80 11.87
C GLY A 219 -16.57 -0.48 11.17
N THR A 220 -15.31 -0.04 11.20
CA THR A 220 -14.84 1.17 10.52
C THR A 220 -14.22 0.83 9.17
N GLY A 221 -14.61 1.56 8.12
CA GLY A 221 -13.87 1.55 6.85
C GLY A 221 -12.68 2.49 6.94
N GLN A 222 -11.52 2.09 6.42
CA GLN A 222 -10.34 2.96 6.37
C GLN A 222 -10.27 3.63 5.00
N PHE A 223 -10.41 4.94 5.00
CA PHE A 223 -10.32 5.78 3.82
C PHE A 223 -9.26 6.83 4.07
N GLU A 224 -8.10 6.62 3.45
CA GLU A 224 -6.97 7.53 3.58
C GLU A 224 -6.59 8.14 2.25
N ARG A 225 -6.00 9.33 2.31
CA ARG A 225 -5.50 10.00 1.13
C ARG A 225 -4.10 10.54 1.32
N THR A 226 -3.16 10.03 0.54
CA THR A 226 -1.76 10.45 0.56
C THR A 226 -1.45 11.32 -0.65
N LEU A 227 -0.90 12.50 -0.41
CA LEU A 227 -0.55 13.47 -1.43
C LEU A 227 0.93 13.85 -1.29
N ILE A 228 1.75 13.47 -2.26
CA ILE A 228 3.20 13.71 -2.27
C ILE A 228 3.55 14.57 -3.48
N ILE A 229 4.15 15.72 -3.22
CA ILE A 229 4.65 16.64 -4.23
C ILE A 229 6.16 16.78 -4.07
N ALA A 230 6.90 16.43 -5.12
CA ALA A 230 8.32 16.73 -5.24
C ALA A 230 8.50 17.83 -6.29
N ASP A 231 8.93 19.01 -5.83
CA ASP A 231 9.16 20.17 -6.70
C ASP A 231 10.39 19.98 -7.59
N GLU A 232 10.72 20.95 -8.44
CA GLU A 232 11.75 20.82 -9.47
C GLU A 232 13.10 20.38 -8.87
N GLY A 233 13.68 19.30 -9.40
CA GLY A 233 14.95 18.75 -8.93
C GLY A 233 14.92 18.16 -7.51
N ALA A 234 13.74 18.03 -6.89
CA ALA A 234 13.60 17.49 -5.54
C ALA A 234 13.74 15.95 -5.52
N TYR A 235 14.12 15.40 -4.38
CA TYR A 235 14.19 13.95 -4.16
C TYR A 235 13.51 13.57 -2.85
N VAL A 236 12.65 12.56 -2.88
CA VAL A 236 12.09 11.92 -1.69
C VAL A 236 11.97 10.42 -1.91
N SER A 237 12.16 9.71 -0.81
CA SER A 237 11.84 8.31 -0.71
C SER A 237 10.91 8.14 0.49
N TYR A 238 9.75 7.56 0.20
CA TYR A 238 8.60 7.48 1.07
C TYR A 238 8.20 6.02 1.23
N LEU A 239 7.88 5.62 2.45
CA LEU A 239 7.42 4.30 2.81
C LEU A 239 6.03 4.38 3.44
N GLU A 240 5.19 3.45 3.03
CA GLU A 240 3.90 3.15 3.65
C GLU A 240 3.92 1.71 4.19
N GLY A 241 3.80 1.58 5.51
CA GLY A 241 3.58 0.31 6.20
C GLY A 241 2.13 0.18 6.66
N CYS A 242 1.52 -1.00 6.49
CA CYS A 242 0.18 -1.25 7.02
C CYS A 242 0.08 -2.63 7.70
N THR A 243 -0.47 -2.68 8.91
CA THR A 243 -0.85 -3.93 9.59
C THR A 243 -2.25 -3.85 10.21
N ALA A 244 -2.96 -4.98 10.28
CA ALA A 244 -4.28 -5.06 10.91
C ALA A 244 -4.41 -6.21 11.92
N PRO A 245 -5.29 -6.08 12.92
CA PRO A 245 -5.68 -7.14 13.83
C PRO A 245 -6.62 -8.15 13.15
N GLN A 246 -6.78 -9.32 13.77
CA GLN A 246 -7.67 -10.39 13.33
C GLN A 246 -9.12 -10.01 13.61
N ARG A 247 -9.98 -10.20 12.60
CA ARG A 247 -11.40 -9.87 12.66
C ARG A 247 -12.23 -10.82 11.78
N ASP A 248 -13.37 -11.26 12.29
CA ASP A 248 -14.30 -12.13 11.57
C ASP A 248 -15.12 -11.39 10.50
N GLU A 249 -15.28 -10.06 10.65
CA GLU A 249 -15.99 -9.19 9.70
C GLU A 249 -15.05 -8.62 8.64
N ASN A 250 -15.52 -8.52 7.40
CA ASN A 250 -14.78 -7.92 6.30
C ASN A 250 -14.67 -6.40 6.47
N GLN A 251 -13.46 -5.86 6.34
CA GLN A 251 -13.22 -4.42 6.42
C GLN A 251 -12.75 -3.90 5.07
N LEU A 252 -13.31 -2.76 4.64
CA LEU A 252 -12.91 -2.09 3.42
C LEU A 252 -11.79 -1.08 3.72
N HIS A 253 -10.64 -1.30 3.10
CA HIS A 253 -9.55 -0.33 3.00
C HIS A 253 -9.51 0.21 1.57
N ALA A 254 -9.87 1.49 1.41
CA ALA A 254 -9.89 2.16 0.11
C ALA A 254 -9.07 3.45 0.16
N ALA A 255 -7.76 3.30 -0.05
CA ALA A 255 -6.81 4.41 -0.08
C ALA A 255 -6.68 5.05 -1.47
N VAL A 256 -6.37 6.34 -1.49
CA VAL A 256 -5.97 7.08 -2.69
C VAL A 256 -4.59 7.69 -2.48
N VAL A 257 -3.67 7.44 -3.42
CA VAL A 257 -2.32 8.00 -3.39
C VAL A 257 -2.07 8.80 -4.67
N GLU A 258 -1.70 10.07 -4.51
CA GLU A 258 -1.34 10.99 -5.58
C GLU A 258 0.13 11.39 -5.45
N LEU A 259 0.94 11.05 -6.47
CA LEU A 259 2.34 11.50 -6.56
C LEU A 259 2.49 12.52 -7.69
N ILE A 260 3.08 13.67 -7.40
CA ILE A 260 3.39 14.71 -8.39
C ILE A 260 4.89 14.94 -8.36
N ALA A 261 5.60 14.43 -9.37
CA ALA A 261 7.03 14.68 -9.57
C ALA A 261 7.20 15.76 -10.64
N LEU A 262 7.57 16.98 -10.23
CA LEU A 262 7.85 18.09 -11.13
C LEU A 262 9.20 17.88 -11.85
N LYS A 263 9.62 18.86 -12.65
CA LYS A 263 10.76 18.74 -13.56
C LYS A 263 12.03 18.29 -12.84
N GLY A 264 12.62 17.18 -13.27
CA GLY A 264 13.84 16.62 -12.68
C GLY A 264 13.67 16.03 -11.27
N ALA A 265 12.45 15.96 -10.75
CA ALA A 265 12.18 15.43 -9.42
C ALA A 265 12.18 13.91 -9.41
N THR A 266 12.52 13.31 -8.27
CA THR A 266 12.48 11.84 -8.06
C THR A 266 11.66 11.50 -6.84
N ILE A 267 10.65 10.64 -7.02
CA ILE A 267 9.85 10.08 -5.94
C ILE A 267 10.04 8.55 -5.94
N LYS A 268 10.54 8.00 -4.84
CA LYS A 268 10.47 6.57 -4.55
C LYS A 268 9.34 6.31 -3.57
N TYR A 269 8.42 5.43 -3.92
CA TYR A 269 7.28 5.07 -3.09
C TYR A 269 7.33 3.58 -2.81
N SER A 270 7.58 3.22 -1.56
CA SER A 270 7.64 1.84 -1.09
C SER A 270 6.38 1.51 -0.29
N THR A 271 5.85 0.30 -0.43
CA THR A 271 4.73 -0.19 0.38
C THR A 271 5.03 -1.58 0.90
N VAL A 272 4.91 -1.80 2.21
CA VAL A 272 4.97 -3.12 2.83
C VAL A 272 3.67 -3.33 3.60
N GLN A 273 2.82 -4.25 3.12
CA GLN A 273 1.52 -4.51 3.74
C GLN A 273 1.44 -5.95 4.21
N ASN A 274 0.97 -6.12 5.45
CA ASN A 274 0.61 -7.42 6.01
C ASN A 274 -0.74 -7.33 6.74
N TRP A 275 -1.79 -7.68 6.02
CA TRP A 275 -3.17 -7.62 6.51
C TRP A 275 -3.63 -8.95 7.15
N TYR A 276 -4.87 -8.99 7.67
CA TYR A 276 -5.50 -10.24 8.09
C TYR A 276 -6.21 -10.91 6.90
N PRO A 277 -5.80 -12.14 6.48
CA PRO A 277 -6.28 -12.76 5.24
C PRO A 277 -7.68 -13.36 5.34
N GLY A 278 -8.27 -13.35 6.54
CA GLY A 278 -9.48 -14.12 6.85
C GLY A 278 -9.13 -15.46 7.49
N ASP A 279 -10.17 -16.18 7.89
CA ASP A 279 -10.05 -17.52 8.47
C ASP A 279 -9.40 -18.49 7.46
N PRO A 280 -8.28 -19.16 7.80
CA PRO A 280 -7.55 -20.03 6.87
C PRO A 280 -8.34 -21.24 6.36
N LYS A 281 -9.38 -21.68 7.08
CA LYS A 281 -10.19 -22.87 6.74
C LYS A 281 -11.45 -22.52 5.97
N THR A 282 -12.08 -21.39 6.29
CA THR A 282 -13.38 -20.99 5.75
C THR A 282 -13.31 -19.81 4.79
N GLY A 283 -12.20 -19.05 4.78
CA GLY A 283 -12.04 -17.83 4.00
C GLY A 283 -12.92 -16.66 4.47
N LYS A 284 -13.58 -16.78 5.62
CA LYS A 284 -14.45 -15.72 6.17
C LYS A 284 -13.64 -14.59 6.79
N GLY A 285 -14.15 -13.36 6.66
CA GLY A 285 -13.49 -12.17 7.18
C GLY A 285 -12.33 -11.71 6.30
N GLY A 286 -11.42 -10.95 6.91
CA GLY A 286 -10.26 -10.37 6.23
C GLY A 286 -10.54 -9.07 5.47
N ILE A 287 -9.47 -8.46 4.97
CA ILE A 287 -9.52 -7.08 4.46
C ILE A 287 -9.70 -7.05 2.94
N TYR A 288 -10.57 -6.14 2.48
CA TYR A 288 -10.68 -5.74 1.07
C TYR A 288 -9.83 -4.50 0.84
N ASN A 289 -8.76 -4.66 0.05
CA ASN A 289 -7.77 -3.64 -0.22
C ASN A 289 -7.98 -3.08 -1.63
N PHE A 290 -8.82 -2.06 -1.76
CA PHE A 290 -9.26 -1.47 -3.03
C PHE A 290 -8.65 -0.07 -3.24
N VAL A 291 -7.43 -0.04 -3.76
CA VAL A 291 -6.57 1.15 -3.69
C VAL A 291 -6.30 1.74 -5.06
N THR A 292 -6.40 3.07 -5.14
CA THR A 292 -6.03 3.83 -6.34
C THR A 292 -4.76 4.63 -6.08
N LYS A 293 -3.62 4.15 -6.58
CA LYS A 293 -2.35 4.90 -6.56
C LYS A 293 -2.00 5.39 -7.95
N ARG A 294 -1.63 6.67 -8.09
CA ARG A 294 -1.20 7.22 -9.38
C ARG A 294 -0.17 8.32 -9.20
N GLY A 295 0.86 8.25 -10.03
CA GLY A 295 1.93 9.23 -10.12
C GLY A 295 1.92 9.96 -11.45
N LYS A 296 2.25 11.24 -11.42
CA LYS A 296 2.40 12.10 -12.59
C LYS A 296 3.84 12.62 -12.64
N ALA A 297 4.57 12.20 -13.67
CA ALA A 297 5.97 12.55 -13.88
C ALA A 297 6.11 13.60 -14.99
N MET A 298 6.69 14.75 -14.65
CA MET A 298 7.02 15.84 -15.57
C MET A 298 8.42 15.63 -16.20
N ASP A 299 8.95 16.63 -16.90
CA ASP A 299 10.17 16.49 -17.70
C ASP A 299 11.37 16.02 -16.86
N ASN A 300 12.06 14.97 -17.30
CA ASN A 300 13.18 14.34 -16.58
C ASN A 300 12.84 13.85 -15.16
N ALA A 301 11.55 13.75 -14.81
CA ALA A 301 11.12 13.26 -13.52
C ALA A 301 11.12 11.74 -13.47
N LYS A 302 11.33 11.17 -12.28
CA LYS A 302 11.32 9.73 -12.04
C LYS A 302 10.38 9.36 -10.91
N ILE A 303 9.52 8.37 -11.14
CA ILE A 303 8.66 7.77 -10.12
C ILE A 303 8.94 6.27 -10.07
N THR A 304 9.29 5.76 -8.90
CA THR A 304 9.50 4.33 -8.64
C THR A 304 8.48 3.85 -7.62
N TRP A 305 7.67 2.86 -8.00
CA TRP A 305 6.79 2.14 -7.09
C TRP A 305 7.45 0.81 -6.70
N THR A 306 7.56 0.56 -5.41
CA THR A 306 8.06 -0.71 -4.88
C THR A 306 7.03 -1.24 -3.89
N GLN A 307 6.61 -2.49 -4.01
CA GLN A 307 5.57 -3.03 -3.14
C GLN A 307 5.80 -4.50 -2.80
N VAL A 308 5.50 -4.84 -1.55
CA VAL A 308 5.39 -6.21 -1.06
C VAL A 308 4.04 -6.33 -0.39
N GLU A 309 3.20 -7.21 -0.92
CA GLU A 309 1.85 -7.42 -0.44
C GLU A 309 1.60 -8.83 0.03
N THR A 310 1.08 -8.92 1.24
CA THR A 310 0.53 -10.14 1.81
C THR A 310 -0.66 -9.81 2.71
N GLY A 311 -1.46 -10.84 3.01
CA GLY A 311 -2.45 -10.80 4.09
C GLY A 311 -3.82 -10.19 3.78
N SER A 312 -4.13 -9.64 2.60
CA SER A 312 -5.52 -9.19 2.32
C SER A 312 -6.38 -10.37 1.86
N SER A 313 -7.67 -10.41 2.24
CA SER A 313 -8.61 -11.38 1.66
C SER A 313 -8.78 -11.12 0.16
N ILE A 314 -8.95 -9.84 -0.21
CA ILE A 314 -9.00 -9.42 -1.60
C ILE A 314 -8.13 -8.18 -1.80
N THR A 315 -7.24 -8.24 -2.79
CA THR A 315 -6.46 -7.09 -3.24
C THR A 315 -6.87 -6.67 -4.64
N TRP A 316 -7.20 -5.39 -4.80
CA TRP A 316 -7.48 -4.80 -6.09
C TRP A 316 -6.77 -3.45 -6.25
N LYS A 317 -5.71 -3.42 -7.06
CA LYS A 317 -4.92 -2.19 -7.24
C LYS A 317 -4.11 -2.16 -8.53
N TYR A 318 -3.91 -0.95 -9.05
CA TYR A 318 -3.03 -0.71 -10.19
C TYR A 318 -2.25 0.60 -10.03
N PRO A 319 -1.17 0.64 -9.21
CA PRO A 319 -0.28 1.79 -9.18
C PRO A 319 0.15 2.19 -10.58
N SER A 320 -0.09 3.46 -10.93
CA SER A 320 0.02 3.93 -12.31
C SER A 320 1.02 5.08 -12.42
N CYS A 321 1.76 5.17 -13.52
CA CYS A 321 2.59 6.33 -13.86
C CYS A 321 2.09 6.98 -15.16
N ILE A 322 1.74 8.26 -15.06
CA ILE A 322 1.53 9.14 -16.21
C ILE A 322 2.88 9.80 -16.50
N LEU A 323 3.56 9.32 -17.53
CA LEU A 323 4.83 9.83 -18.04
C LEU A 323 4.54 11.00 -18.98
N GLN A 324 4.16 12.13 -18.38
CA GLN A 324 3.66 13.31 -19.09
C GLN A 324 4.79 14.11 -19.73
N GLY A 325 5.88 14.31 -19.01
CA GLY A 325 7.03 15.08 -19.49
C GLY A 325 8.02 14.28 -20.31
N ASP A 326 8.83 14.99 -21.07
CA ASP A 326 9.89 14.40 -21.89
C ASP A 326 11.00 13.82 -21.01
N ASN A 327 11.56 12.68 -21.41
CA ASN A 327 12.57 11.90 -20.68
C ASN A 327 12.12 11.44 -19.27
N SER A 328 10.81 11.44 -18.98
CA SER A 328 10.31 10.94 -17.71
C SER A 328 10.41 9.40 -17.60
N VAL A 329 10.58 8.91 -16.37
CA VAL A 329 10.84 7.50 -16.06
C VAL A 329 9.83 6.98 -15.03
N GLY A 330 9.22 5.84 -15.31
CA GLY A 330 8.30 5.15 -14.41
C GLY A 330 8.76 3.73 -14.13
N GLU A 331 8.93 3.37 -12.87
CA GLU A 331 9.35 2.03 -12.48
C GLU A 331 8.32 1.42 -11.53
N PHE A 332 8.12 0.11 -11.66
CA PHE A 332 7.21 -0.65 -10.80
C PHE A 332 7.83 -2.01 -10.47
N TYR A 333 8.01 -2.27 -9.18
CA TYR A 333 8.54 -3.50 -8.63
C TYR A 333 7.54 -4.05 -7.62
N SER A 334 7.07 -5.27 -7.83
CA SER A 334 5.99 -5.83 -7.02
C SER A 334 6.23 -7.28 -6.65
N VAL A 335 6.06 -7.60 -5.37
CA VAL A 335 5.82 -8.97 -4.89
C VAL A 335 4.39 -9.04 -4.37
N ALA A 336 3.62 -10.01 -4.85
CA ALA A 336 2.27 -10.28 -4.36
C ALA A 336 2.16 -11.76 -3.98
N LEU A 337 1.81 -12.04 -2.72
CA LEU A 337 1.56 -13.39 -2.23
C LEU A 337 0.06 -13.59 -1.95
N THR A 338 -0.51 -14.66 -2.50
CA THR A 338 -1.86 -15.12 -2.17
C THR A 338 -1.80 -16.55 -1.65
N ASN A 339 -2.37 -16.77 -0.48
CA ASN A 339 -2.46 -18.07 0.18
C ASN A 339 -3.91 -18.33 0.64
N HIS A 340 -4.20 -19.55 1.10
CA HIS A 340 -5.54 -19.96 1.54
C HIS A 340 -6.60 -19.59 0.50
N PHE A 341 -7.60 -18.79 0.85
CA PHE A 341 -8.67 -18.33 -0.05
C PHE A 341 -8.48 -16.89 -0.56
N GLN A 342 -7.27 -16.33 -0.43
CA GLN A 342 -6.99 -14.96 -0.85
C GLN A 342 -7.08 -14.81 -2.38
N GLN A 343 -7.55 -13.65 -2.82
CA GLN A 343 -7.67 -13.29 -4.23
C GLN A 343 -6.96 -11.96 -4.48
N ALA A 344 -6.18 -11.86 -5.55
CA ALA A 344 -5.49 -10.63 -5.93
C ALA A 344 -5.69 -10.36 -7.42
N ASP A 345 -6.19 -9.18 -7.78
CA ASP A 345 -6.10 -8.61 -9.14
C ASP A 345 -5.27 -7.33 -9.05
N THR A 346 -3.97 -7.49 -9.28
CA THR A 346 -2.95 -6.46 -9.05
C THR A 346 -2.15 -6.20 -10.32
N GLY A 347 -1.54 -5.03 -10.43
CA GLY A 347 -0.57 -4.76 -11.47
C GLY A 347 -0.27 -3.29 -11.59
N THR A 348 -0.03 -2.79 -12.79
CA THR A 348 0.39 -1.40 -12.99
C THR A 348 -0.06 -0.85 -14.34
N LYS A 349 -0.15 0.48 -14.45
CA LYS A 349 -0.41 1.16 -15.73
C LYS A 349 0.69 2.18 -16.01
N MET A 350 1.43 1.96 -17.10
CA MET A 350 2.44 2.89 -17.60
C MET A 350 1.91 3.61 -18.83
N ILE A 351 1.65 4.91 -18.70
CA ILE A 351 1.08 5.74 -19.76
C ILE A 351 2.15 6.71 -20.27
N HIS A 352 2.69 6.43 -21.45
CA HIS A 352 3.72 7.21 -22.11
C HIS A 352 3.09 8.32 -22.97
N ILE A 353 3.41 9.58 -22.64
CA ILE A 353 2.92 10.77 -23.35
C ILE A 353 4.10 11.59 -23.90
N GLY A 354 5.09 11.88 -23.04
CA GLY A 354 6.30 12.61 -23.41
C GLY A 354 7.25 11.81 -24.30
N LYS A 355 8.17 12.50 -24.96
CA LYS A 355 9.24 11.92 -25.78
C LYS A 355 10.29 11.23 -24.91
N ASN A 356 10.94 10.20 -25.44
CA ASN A 356 12.02 9.42 -24.81
C ASN A 356 11.67 8.87 -23.42
N THR A 357 10.38 8.66 -23.14
CA THR A 357 9.91 8.16 -21.84
C THR A 357 10.28 6.70 -21.66
N LYS A 358 10.62 6.31 -20.44
CA LYS A 358 11.03 4.93 -20.12
C LYS A 358 10.16 4.35 -19.03
N SER A 359 9.80 3.08 -19.15
CA SER A 359 9.19 2.35 -18.05
C SER A 359 9.75 0.95 -17.87
N THR A 360 9.84 0.54 -16.61
CA THR A 360 10.27 -0.80 -16.21
C THR A 360 9.20 -1.37 -15.28
N ILE A 361 8.75 -2.58 -15.58
CA ILE A 361 7.76 -3.30 -14.76
C ILE A 361 8.36 -4.66 -14.42
N VAL A 362 8.51 -4.94 -13.13
CA VAL A 362 8.92 -6.25 -12.61
C VAL A 362 7.88 -6.69 -11.59
N SER A 363 7.13 -7.73 -11.93
CA SER A 363 6.09 -8.31 -11.06
C SER A 363 6.42 -9.76 -10.76
N LYS A 364 6.43 -10.09 -9.46
CA LYS A 364 6.66 -11.43 -8.91
C LYS A 364 5.40 -11.86 -8.16
N GLY A 365 4.57 -12.69 -8.79
CA GLY A 365 3.39 -13.27 -8.17
C GLY A 365 3.71 -14.61 -7.53
N ILE A 366 3.27 -14.84 -6.29
CA ILE A 366 3.37 -16.12 -5.60
C ILE A 366 1.95 -16.55 -5.24
N SER A 367 1.60 -17.80 -5.55
CA SER A 367 0.29 -18.37 -5.29
C SER A 367 0.43 -19.70 -4.56
N ALA A 368 -0.24 -19.84 -3.43
CA ALA A 368 -0.19 -21.01 -2.54
C ALA A 368 -1.60 -21.42 -2.08
N GLY A 369 -1.76 -22.66 -1.59
CA GLY A 369 -3.05 -23.16 -1.11
C GLY A 369 -4.13 -23.12 -2.19
N PHE A 370 -5.22 -22.38 -1.95
CA PHE A 370 -6.29 -22.13 -2.93
C PHE A 370 -6.23 -20.70 -3.52
N GLY A 371 -5.13 -19.97 -3.24
CA GLY A 371 -4.98 -18.57 -3.58
C GLY A 371 -5.08 -18.33 -5.08
N GLN A 372 -5.65 -17.19 -5.46
CA GLN A 372 -5.78 -16.76 -6.86
C GLN A 372 -5.05 -15.44 -7.07
N ASN A 373 -3.92 -15.49 -7.75
CA ASN A 373 -3.11 -14.33 -8.05
C ASN A 373 -3.27 -13.95 -9.53
N THR A 374 -3.75 -12.74 -9.80
CA THR A 374 -3.90 -12.20 -11.15
C THR A 374 -3.04 -10.95 -11.29
N TYR A 375 -2.04 -11.02 -12.16
CA TYR A 375 -1.36 -9.84 -12.65
C TYR A 375 -2.13 -9.24 -13.84
N ARG A 376 -2.40 -7.94 -13.79
CA ARG A 376 -3.00 -7.17 -14.89
C ARG A 376 -2.27 -5.86 -15.07
N GLY A 377 -1.57 -5.74 -16.19
CA GLY A 377 -0.77 -4.57 -16.54
C GLY A 377 -1.28 -3.86 -17.78
N LEU A 378 -1.11 -2.54 -17.87
CA LEU A 378 -1.31 -1.76 -19.08
C LEU A 378 -0.05 -0.97 -19.42
N VAL A 379 0.47 -1.15 -20.63
CA VAL A 379 1.49 -0.27 -21.21
C VAL A 379 0.86 0.44 -22.40
N LYS A 380 0.76 1.77 -22.31
CA LYS A 380 0.12 2.61 -23.32
C LYS A 380 1.08 3.66 -23.84
N ILE A 381 1.46 3.57 -25.11
CA ILE A 381 2.27 4.56 -25.82
C ILE A 381 1.37 5.42 -26.70
N LEU A 382 1.21 6.69 -26.33
CA LEU A 382 0.42 7.65 -27.10
C LEU A 382 1.16 8.15 -28.36
N PRO A 383 0.45 8.71 -29.36
CA PRO A 383 1.06 9.16 -30.61
C PRO A 383 2.21 10.16 -30.47
N ARG A 384 2.22 10.99 -29.41
CA ARG A 384 3.29 11.99 -29.16
C ARG A 384 4.56 11.39 -28.53
N ALA A 385 4.48 10.18 -27.97
CA ALA A 385 5.56 9.57 -27.20
C ALA A 385 6.63 8.94 -28.11
N GLU A 386 7.37 9.80 -28.82
CA GLU A 386 8.50 9.38 -29.67
C GLU A 386 9.59 8.71 -28.85
N ASN A 387 10.20 7.64 -29.36
CA ASN A 387 11.25 6.85 -28.73
C ASN A 387 10.93 6.32 -27.32
N ALA A 388 9.64 6.19 -26.98
CA ALA A 388 9.23 5.59 -25.72
C ALA A 388 9.73 4.13 -25.62
N ARG A 389 10.15 3.71 -24.44
CA ARG A 389 10.63 2.35 -24.17
C ARG A 389 9.94 1.76 -22.95
N ASN A 390 9.51 0.51 -23.06
CA ASN A 390 9.03 -0.28 -21.94
C ASN A 390 9.70 -1.65 -21.93
N TYR A 391 10.09 -2.09 -20.73
CA TYR A 391 10.42 -3.49 -20.44
C TYR A 391 9.51 -3.98 -19.31
N THR A 392 8.83 -5.10 -19.54
CA THR A 392 7.92 -5.71 -18.58
C THR A 392 8.28 -7.18 -18.37
N GLN A 393 8.49 -7.56 -17.12
CA GLN A 393 8.75 -8.94 -16.69
C GLN A 393 7.72 -9.34 -15.63
N CYS A 394 6.94 -10.38 -15.92
CA CYS A 394 5.87 -10.89 -15.05
C CYS A 394 6.12 -12.37 -14.73
N ASP A 395 6.70 -12.64 -13.58
CA ASP A 395 6.99 -14.01 -13.15
C ASP A 395 5.97 -14.46 -12.11
N SER A 396 5.51 -15.69 -12.26
CA SER A 396 4.58 -16.33 -11.32
C SER A 396 5.19 -17.61 -10.76
N LEU A 397 5.05 -17.81 -9.45
CA LEU A 397 5.47 -19.01 -8.74
C LEU A 397 4.25 -19.68 -8.12
N LEU A 398 3.96 -20.92 -8.51
CA LEU A 398 2.90 -21.72 -7.91
C LEU A 398 3.48 -22.69 -6.87
N LEU A 399 2.87 -22.67 -5.69
CA LEU A 399 3.14 -23.55 -4.56
C LEU A 399 1.91 -24.47 -4.37
N GLY A 400 2.00 -25.69 -4.90
CA GLY A 400 0.90 -26.66 -4.88
C GLY A 400 0.15 -26.77 -6.21
N ASP A 401 -0.94 -27.52 -6.20
CA ASP A 401 -1.75 -27.91 -7.36
C ASP A 401 -3.15 -27.26 -7.39
N LYS A 402 -3.58 -26.64 -6.28
CA LYS A 402 -4.90 -26.02 -6.11
C LYS A 402 -4.92 -24.50 -6.29
N CYS A 403 -3.75 -23.86 -6.31
CA CYS A 403 -3.62 -22.41 -6.47
C CYS A 403 -3.61 -21.99 -7.94
N GLY A 404 -3.89 -20.72 -8.21
CA GLY A 404 -3.91 -20.16 -9.56
C GLY A 404 -3.03 -18.92 -9.68
N ALA A 405 -2.33 -18.82 -10.81
CA ALA A 405 -1.61 -17.61 -11.21
C ALA A 405 -2.03 -17.24 -12.64
N HIS A 406 -2.46 -16.00 -12.85
CA HIS A 406 -3.04 -15.50 -14.10
C HIS A 406 -2.33 -14.22 -14.52
N THR A 407 -1.94 -14.12 -15.79
CA THR A 407 -1.22 -12.95 -16.32
C THR A 407 -2.01 -12.36 -17.49
N SER A 408 -2.50 -11.14 -17.33
CA SER A 408 -3.36 -10.43 -18.30
C SER A 408 -2.74 -9.08 -18.71
N PRO A 409 -1.75 -9.07 -19.62
CA PRO A 409 -1.10 -7.85 -20.09
C PRO A 409 -1.93 -7.16 -21.17
N TYR A 410 -1.93 -5.82 -21.15
CA TYR A 410 -2.51 -4.96 -22.16
C TYR A 410 -1.43 -4.05 -22.72
N ILE A 411 -1.23 -4.09 -24.04
CA ILE A 411 -0.22 -3.30 -24.73
C ILE A 411 -0.91 -2.49 -25.84
N GLU A 412 -0.90 -1.17 -25.70
CA GLU A 412 -1.44 -0.23 -26.68
C GLU A 412 -0.33 0.67 -27.21
N VAL A 413 0.17 0.41 -28.41
CA VAL A 413 1.24 1.22 -29.02
C VAL A 413 0.72 2.01 -30.21
N LYS A 414 0.59 3.33 -30.04
CA LYS A 414 0.11 4.26 -31.07
C LYS A 414 1.21 5.17 -31.64
N ASN A 415 2.48 4.83 -31.42
CA ASN A 415 3.64 5.56 -31.98
C ASN A 415 4.62 4.56 -32.64
N ARG A 416 5.12 4.90 -33.84
CA ARG A 416 5.98 4.02 -34.66
C ARG A 416 7.39 3.81 -34.12
N THR A 417 7.87 4.70 -33.27
CA THR A 417 9.22 4.67 -32.69
C THR A 417 9.27 4.05 -31.30
N GLY A 418 8.10 3.75 -30.71
CA GLY A 418 7.98 3.10 -29.41
C GLY A 418 8.48 1.66 -29.44
N ARG A 419 9.16 1.23 -28.38
CA ARG A 419 9.61 -0.15 -28.18
C ARG A 419 9.01 -0.70 -26.89
N VAL A 420 8.34 -1.84 -26.98
CA VAL A 420 7.72 -2.51 -25.84
C VAL A 420 8.16 -3.96 -25.85
N GLU A 421 8.74 -4.40 -24.75
CA GLU A 421 9.13 -5.78 -24.50
C GLU A 421 8.34 -6.30 -23.31
N HIS A 422 7.72 -7.48 -23.46
CA HIS A 422 6.94 -8.11 -22.42
C HIS A 422 7.30 -9.59 -22.34
N GLU A 423 7.76 -10.01 -21.17
CA GLU A 423 8.08 -11.37 -20.83
C GLU A 423 7.23 -11.81 -19.64
N ALA A 424 6.68 -13.01 -19.73
CA ALA A 424 5.96 -13.63 -18.63
C ALA A 424 6.40 -15.08 -18.48
N SER A 425 6.77 -15.46 -17.25
CA SER A 425 7.19 -16.83 -16.93
C SER A 425 6.35 -17.40 -15.80
N THR A 426 6.16 -18.71 -15.83
CA THR A 426 5.49 -19.43 -14.75
C THR A 426 6.40 -20.56 -14.29
N SER A 427 6.70 -20.55 -13.00
CA SER A 427 7.58 -21.50 -12.35
C SER A 427 6.82 -22.26 -11.26
N LYS A 428 7.27 -23.48 -10.99
CA LYS A 428 6.91 -24.24 -9.79
C LYS A 428 8.19 -24.56 -9.05
N ILE A 429 8.10 -24.70 -7.73
CA ILE A 429 9.24 -25.25 -6.97
C ILE A 429 9.37 -26.73 -7.33
N GLY A 430 10.51 -27.11 -7.91
CA GLY A 430 10.76 -28.50 -8.29
C GLY A 430 11.07 -29.37 -7.08
N GLU A 431 10.56 -30.61 -7.08
CA GLU A 431 10.87 -31.59 -6.04
C GLU A 431 12.39 -31.83 -5.91
N ASP A 432 13.12 -31.82 -7.02
CA ASP A 432 14.58 -31.95 -7.05
C ASP A 432 15.29 -30.81 -6.30
N GLN A 433 14.79 -29.58 -6.41
CA GLN A 433 15.35 -28.42 -5.71
C GLN A 433 15.15 -28.55 -4.20
N LEU A 434 13.93 -28.94 -3.78
CA LEU A 434 13.61 -29.17 -2.38
C LEU A 434 14.41 -30.35 -1.81
N PHE A 435 14.48 -31.45 -2.54
CA PHE A 435 15.24 -32.63 -2.16
C PHE A 435 16.73 -32.28 -2.01
N TYR A 436 17.31 -31.57 -2.97
CA TYR A 436 18.71 -31.12 -2.91
C TYR A 436 18.99 -30.33 -1.63
N LEU A 437 18.16 -29.32 -1.31
CA LEU A 437 18.32 -28.50 -0.10
C LEU A 437 18.14 -29.33 1.18
N LYS A 438 17.16 -30.22 1.22
CA LYS A 438 16.95 -31.14 2.35
C LYS A 438 18.15 -32.07 2.57
N THR A 439 18.79 -32.57 1.50
CA THR A 439 20.00 -33.39 1.63
C THR A 439 21.20 -32.62 2.20
N ARG A 440 21.13 -31.28 2.23
CA ARG A 440 22.11 -30.40 2.88
C ARG A 440 21.74 -30.03 4.31
N GLY A 441 20.72 -30.67 4.88
CA GLY A 441 20.28 -30.44 6.27
C GLY A 441 19.38 -29.22 6.44
N ILE A 442 18.92 -28.60 5.35
CA ILE A 442 18.01 -27.45 5.40
C ILE A 442 16.58 -27.98 5.57
N ALA A 443 15.83 -27.44 6.54
CA ALA A 443 14.44 -27.81 6.75
C ALA A 443 13.59 -27.45 5.51
N LEU A 444 12.46 -28.15 5.32
CA LEU A 444 11.61 -27.94 4.13
C LEU A 444 11.13 -26.49 4.03
N GLU A 445 10.68 -25.91 5.14
CA GLU A 445 10.20 -24.52 5.22
C GLU A 445 11.31 -23.52 4.90
N ASP A 446 12.50 -23.70 5.47
CA ASP A 446 13.67 -22.88 5.18
C ASP A 446 14.10 -22.97 3.71
N ALA A 447 14.01 -24.16 3.12
CA ALA A 447 14.31 -24.38 1.70
C ALA A 447 13.34 -23.61 0.80
N ILE A 448 12.03 -23.68 1.08
CA ILE A 448 11.00 -22.92 0.36
C ILE A 448 11.26 -21.42 0.52
N ASN A 449 11.47 -20.95 1.75
CA ASN A 449 11.75 -19.54 2.03
C ASN A 449 12.99 -19.04 1.30
N MET A 450 14.04 -19.84 1.20
CA MET A 450 15.24 -19.49 0.45
C MET A 450 14.98 -19.37 -1.05
N ILE A 451 14.24 -20.32 -1.64
CA ILE A 451 13.88 -20.29 -3.08
C ILE A 451 13.00 -19.07 -3.39
N VAL A 452 11.96 -18.83 -2.58
CA VAL A 452 11.04 -17.71 -2.74
C VAL A 452 11.76 -16.36 -2.56
N SER A 453 12.67 -16.27 -1.58
CA SER A 453 13.51 -15.08 -1.39
C SER A 453 14.40 -14.82 -2.61
N GLY A 454 14.98 -15.89 -3.18
CA GLY A 454 15.75 -15.80 -4.42
C GLY A 454 14.90 -15.32 -5.61
N PHE A 455 13.68 -15.82 -5.74
CA PHE A 455 12.71 -15.42 -6.76
C PHE A 455 12.33 -13.92 -6.67
N CYS A 456 12.21 -13.40 -5.45
CA CYS A 456 11.83 -12.00 -5.18
C CYS A 456 13.01 -11.01 -5.12
N LYS A 457 14.25 -11.48 -5.25
CA LYS A 457 15.48 -10.70 -5.03
C LYS A 457 15.54 -9.38 -5.80
N ASP A 458 15.03 -9.36 -7.04
CA ASP A 458 15.06 -8.17 -7.89
C ASP A 458 14.13 -7.06 -7.36
N VAL A 459 13.03 -7.42 -6.69
CA VAL A 459 12.12 -6.46 -6.06
C VAL A 459 12.68 -5.99 -4.71
N PHE A 460 13.22 -6.91 -3.90
CA PHE A 460 13.77 -6.54 -2.59
C PHE A 460 14.97 -5.60 -2.68
N ARG A 461 15.74 -5.65 -3.78
CA ARG A 461 16.84 -4.71 -4.03
C ARG A 461 16.40 -3.26 -4.18
N GLU A 462 15.14 -3.04 -4.53
CA GLU A 462 14.56 -1.69 -4.70
C GLU A 462 13.88 -1.17 -3.43
N LEU A 463 13.80 -1.98 -2.37
CA LEU A 463 13.39 -1.55 -1.03
C LEU A 463 14.60 -1.03 -0.25
N PRO A 464 14.40 -0.08 0.69
CA PRO A 464 15.43 0.23 1.66
C PRO A 464 15.77 -1.01 2.51
N MET A 465 17.03 -1.15 2.90
CA MET A 465 17.59 -2.39 3.48
C MET A 465 16.80 -2.90 4.69
N GLU A 466 16.39 -2.00 5.59
CA GLU A 466 15.64 -2.35 6.80
C GLU A 466 14.29 -3.02 6.44
N PHE A 467 13.60 -2.49 5.42
CA PHE A 467 12.31 -3.00 4.96
C PHE A 467 12.43 -4.22 4.07
N ALA A 468 13.53 -4.38 3.33
CA ALA A 468 13.80 -5.61 2.59
C ALA A 468 13.90 -6.82 3.54
N VAL A 469 14.56 -6.65 4.69
CA VAL A 469 14.65 -7.69 5.73
C VAL A 469 13.29 -7.98 6.37
N GLU A 470 12.50 -6.95 6.65
CA GLU A 470 11.14 -7.11 7.18
C GLU A 470 10.23 -7.85 6.18
N ALA A 471 10.21 -7.41 4.92
CA ALA A 471 9.45 -8.04 3.85
C ALA A 471 9.81 -9.54 3.70
N GLN A 472 11.09 -9.88 3.77
CA GLN A 472 11.53 -11.27 3.69
C GLN A 472 11.01 -12.11 4.87
N LYS A 473 11.04 -11.58 6.09
CA LYS A 473 10.48 -12.26 7.27
C LYS A 473 8.95 -12.42 7.17
N LEU A 474 8.25 -11.37 6.73
CA LEU A 474 6.79 -11.39 6.56
C LEU A 474 6.35 -12.43 5.54
N LEU A 475 7.06 -12.53 4.42
CA LEU A 475 6.81 -13.57 3.41
C LEU A 475 7.08 -14.96 3.97
N GLY A 476 8.14 -15.14 4.76
CA GLY A 476 8.45 -16.42 5.40
C GLY A 476 7.30 -16.93 6.27
N VAL A 477 6.81 -16.07 7.18
CA VAL A 477 5.67 -16.40 8.06
C VAL A 477 4.40 -16.67 7.27
N SER A 478 4.16 -15.93 6.18
CA SER A 478 2.96 -16.13 5.34
C SER A 478 2.98 -17.43 4.54
N LEU A 479 4.15 -18.08 4.42
CA LEU A 479 4.38 -19.32 3.68
C LEU A 479 4.50 -20.55 4.58
N GLU A 480 4.65 -20.37 5.89
CA GLU A 480 4.60 -21.46 6.87
C GLU A 480 3.25 -22.21 6.76
N GLY A 481 3.29 -23.55 6.83
CA GLY A 481 2.10 -24.40 6.70
C GLY A 481 1.36 -24.34 5.34
N SER A 482 1.88 -23.62 4.35
CA SER A 482 1.21 -23.37 3.06
C SER A 482 1.49 -24.43 1.99
N VAL A 483 2.41 -25.35 2.30
CA VAL A 483 2.85 -26.43 1.43
C VAL A 483 2.48 -27.75 2.12
N GLY A 484 1.27 -28.22 1.85
CA GLY A 484 0.66 -29.44 2.38
C GLY A 484 -0.66 -29.74 1.70
#